data_AF-A0A2V9AE96-F1
#
_entry.id   AF-A0A2V9AE96-F1
#
_cell.length_a   1.000
_cell.length_b   1.000
_cell.length_c   1.000
_cell.angle_alpha   90.00
_cell.angle_beta   90.00
_cell.angle_gamma   90.00
#
_symmetry.space_group_name_H-M   'P 1'
#
loop_
_entity.id
_entity.type
_entity.pdbx_description
1 polymer ?
#
loop_
_entity_poly.entity_id
_entity_poly.type
_entity_poly.pdbx_seq_one_letter_code
_entity_poly.pdbx_strand_id
1 'polypeptide(L)'
;MIARPLAIVVDALKSKEVVFEGGLTPTEFRDLEKRYGFSFPPDLRDFLSIGLPVSDDSPNWRTGKIKRGREDYPIVERIDWPALGICLDVEHNEFWMKDWAPHPMIFRRPSRSRDRR
;
A
#
# COMPACT_ATOMS: atom_id res chain seq x y z
N MET A 1 15.31 16.66 13.01
CA MET A 1 15.85 15.72 14.03
C MET A 1 14.86 14.55 14.25
N ILE A 2 14.61 13.72 13.24
CA ILE A 2 13.64 12.59 13.32
C ILE A 2 14.37 11.21 13.26
N ALA A 3 15.70 11.19 13.20
CA ALA A 3 16.47 9.96 13.00
C ALA A 3 16.54 9.03 14.23
N ARG A 4 16.29 9.54 15.45
CA ARG A 4 16.53 8.80 16.70
C ARG A 4 15.47 7.73 17.04
N PRO A 5 14.17 7.94 16.78
CA PRO A 5 13.14 6.94 17.06
C PRO A 5 13.25 5.70 16.17
N LEU A 6 13.54 5.86 14.87
CA LEU A 6 13.54 4.74 13.92
C LEU A 6 14.72 3.78 14.14
N ALA A 7 15.88 4.28 14.56
CA ALA A 7 17.00 3.42 14.95
C ALA A 7 16.62 2.49 16.11
N ILE A 8 15.89 2.99 17.11
CA ILE A 8 15.40 2.19 18.24
C ILE A 8 14.45 1.09 17.74
N VAL A 9 13.56 1.40 16.79
CA VAL A 9 12.65 0.40 16.20
C VAL A 9 13.44 -0.69 15.49
N VAL A 10 14.42 -0.32 14.66
CA VAL A 10 15.26 -1.30 13.95
C VAL A 10 16.06 -2.17 14.93
N ASP A 11 16.64 -1.57 15.97
CA ASP A 11 17.38 -2.33 17.00
C ASP A 11 16.45 -3.24 17.80
N ALA A 12 15.23 -2.78 18.13
CA ALA A 12 14.21 -3.61 18.77
C ALA A 12 13.81 -4.79 17.89
N LEU A 13 13.63 -4.58 16.58
CA LEU A 13 13.32 -5.67 15.64
C LEU A 13 14.48 -6.65 15.50
N LYS A 14 15.72 -6.17 15.41
CA LYS A 14 16.92 -7.03 15.41
C LYS A 14 17.04 -7.85 16.69
N SER A 15 16.68 -7.28 17.85
CA SER A 15 16.65 -8.01 19.13
C SER A 15 15.60 -9.13 19.17
N LYS A 16 14.63 -9.10 18.25
CA LYS A 16 13.62 -10.15 18.02
C LYS A 16 14.00 -11.08 16.86
N GLU A 17 15.29 -11.12 16.51
CA GLU A 17 15.84 -12.00 15.47
C GLU A 17 15.35 -11.69 14.05
N VAL A 18 14.79 -10.49 13.82
CA VAL A 18 14.47 -10.02 12.47
C VAL A 18 15.76 -9.69 11.74
N VAL A 19 15.99 -10.36 10.62
CA VAL A 19 17.15 -10.12 9.76
C VAL A 19 16.91 -8.86 8.93
N PHE A 20 17.97 -8.06 8.74
CA PHE A 20 17.91 -6.86 7.91
C PHE A 20 18.98 -6.90 6.82
N GLU A 21 18.59 -6.53 5.61
CA GLU A 21 19.49 -6.16 4.53
C GLU A 21 19.79 -4.65 4.54
N GLY A 22 20.80 -4.25 3.76
CA GLY A 22 21.13 -2.84 3.56
C GLY A 22 19.93 -2.04 3.04
N GLY A 23 19.73 -0.85 3.59
CA GLY A 23 18.64 0.05 3.22
C GLY A 23 18.66 0.46 1.75
N LEU A 24 17.55 1.02 1.28
CA LEU A 24 17.44 1.55 -0.08
C LEU A 24 18.17 2.88 -0.21
N THR A 25 18.86 3.06 -1.32
CA THR A 25 19.50 4.32 -1.70
C THR A 25 18.49 5.31 -2.27
N PRO A 26 18.80 6.62 -2.27
CA PRO A 26 17.93 7.62 -2.89
C PRO A 26 17.63 7.35 -4.37
N THR A 27 18.54 6.70 -5.10
CA THR A 27 18.34 6.31 -6.50
C THR A 27 17.38 5.13 -6.61
N GLU A 28 17.56 4.09 -5.79
CA GLU A 28 16.63 2.96 -5.75
C GLU A 28 15.21 3.42 -5.40
N PHE A 29 15.03 4.35 -4.45
CA PHE A 29 13.70 4.90 -4.18
C PHE A 29 13.07 5.54 -5.41
N ARG A 30 13.79 6.41 -6.13
CA ARG A 30 13.25 7.06 -7.34
C ARG A 30 12.87 6.05 -8.42
N ASP A 31 13.70 5.03 -8.61
CA ASP A 31 13.45 4.00 -9.61
C ASP A 31 12.22 3.15 -9.25
N LEU A 32 12.06 2.81 -7.97
CA LEU A 32 10.89 2.08 -7.46
C LEU A 32 9.60 2.91 -7.56
N GLU A 33 9.64 4.18 -7.14
CA GLU A 33 8.51 5.11 -7.24
C GLU A 33 8.06 5.28 -8.70
N LYS A 34 9.02 5.40 -9.63
CA LYS A 34 8.74 5.44 -11.06
C LYS A 34 8.20 4.12 -11.61
N ARG A 35 8.76 2.99 -11.18
CA ARG A 35 8.37 1.64 -11.65
C ARG A 35 6.93 1.30 -11.25
N TYR A 36 6.53 1.64 -10.03
CA TYR A 36 5.24 1.27 -9.46
C TYR A 36 4.21 2.41 -9.46
N GLY A 37 4.59 3.63 -9.84
CA GLY A 37 3.66 4.74 -9.99
C GLY A 37 3.12 5.31 -8.67
N PHE A 38 3.85 5.14 -7.55
CA PHE A 38 3.49 5.69 -6.24
C PHE A 38 4.69 6.44 -5.62
N SER A 39 4.43 7.20 -4.55
CA SER A 39 5.48 7.81 -3.73
C SER A 39 5.53 7.15 -2.36
N PHE A 40 6.71 6.78 -1.87
CA PHE A 40 6.83 6.23 -0.53
C PHE A 40 6.42 7.29 0.50
N PRO A 41 5.57 6.94 1.49
CA PRO A 41 5.33 7.79 2.63
C PRO A 41 6.66 8.19 3.29
N PRO A 42 6.85 9.45 3.73
CA PRO A 42 8.12 9.91 4.30
C PRO A 42 8.64 8.99 5.42
N ASP A 43 7.76 8.57 6.33
CA ASP A 43 8.11 7.70 7.46
C ASP A 43 8.60 6.32 6.99
N LEU A 44 7.95 5.75 5.98
CA LEU A 44 8.35 4.46 5.41
C LEU A 44 9.68 4.58 4.65
N ARG A 45 9.89 5.69 3.93
CA ARG A 45 11.14 5.98 3.25
C ARG A 45 12.31 6.08 4.25
N ASP A 46 12.11 6.80 5.35
CA ASP A 46 13.12 6.93 6.39
C ASP A 46 13.45 5.57 7.02
N PHE A 47 12.43 4.75 7.29
CA PHE A 47 12.63 3.39 7.82
C PHE A 47 13.41 2.49 6.84
N LEU A 48 12.99 2.41 5.58
CA LEU A 48 13.62 1.55 4.56
C LEU A 48 15.01 2.05 4.14
N SER A 49 15.35 3.31 4.42
CA SER A 49 16.70 3.85 4.23
C SER A 49 17.68 3.32 5.28
N ILE A 50 17.21 2.97 6.48
CA ILE A 50 18.04 2.39 7.55
C ILE A 50 18.33 0.93 7.24
N GLY A 51 17.33 0.17 6.80
CA GLY A 51 17.47 -1.24 6.47
C GLY A 51 16.17 -1.85 5.97
N LEU A 52 16.28 -2.97 5.26
CA LEU A 52 15.14 -3.73 4.76
C LEU A 52 14.93 -4.99 5.61
N PRO A 53 13.78 -5.15 6.29
CA PRO A 53 13.50 -6.38 7.02
C PRO A 53 13.32 -7.55 6.05
N VAL A 54 14.09 -8.61 6.27
CA VAL A 54 13.99 -9.88 5.55
C VAL A 54 13.14 -10.82 6.37
N SER A 55 11.90 -11.01 5.93
CA SER A 55 10.98 -11.99 6.50
C SER A 55 10.06 -12.52 5.42
N ASP A 56 9.43 -13.65 5.71
CA ASP A 56 8.24 -14.05 4.96
C ASP A 56 7.16 -12.97 5.11
N ASP A 57 6.36 -12.80 4.07
CA ASP A 57 5.33 -11.78 3.90
C ASP A 57 5.82 -10.31 3.88
N SER A 58 7.14 -10.07 3.91
CA SER A 58 7.74 -8.74 3.71
C SER A 58 8.09 -8.49 2.23
N PRO A 59 7.83 -7.29 1.69
CA PRO A 59 8.24 -6.92 0.33
C PRO A 59 9.76 -6.83 0.17
N ASN A 60 10.31 -7.63 -0.76
CA ASN A 60 11.65 -7.41 -1.27
C ASN A 60 11.57 -6.42 -2.45
N TRP A 61 11.76 -5.14 -2.14
CA TRP A 61 11.67 -4.04 -3.10
C TRP A 61 12.65 -4.18 -4.27
N ARG A 62 13.83 -4.77 -4.06
CA ARG A 62 14.85 -4.95 -5.10
C ARG A 62 14.44 -6.00 -6.13
N THR A 63 13.88 -7.13 -5.67
CA THR A 63 13.42 -8.20 -6.57
C THR A 63 12.01 -7.95 -7.10
N GLY A 64 11.25 -7.06 -6.46
CA GLY A 64 9.87 -6.81 -6.82
C GLY A 64 8.91 -7.91 -6.36
N LYS A 65 9.31 -8.72 -5.37
CA LYS A 65 8.59 -9.92 -4.93
C LYS A 65 8.35 -9.95 -3.43
N ILE A 66 7.34 -10.71 -3.01
CA ILE A 66 7.02 -11.05 -1.63
C ILE A 66 7.11 -12.56 -1.52
N LYS A 67 7.82 -13.06 -0.51
CA LYS A 67 7.86 -14.50 -0.21
C LYS A 67 6.69 -14.87 0.67
N ARG A 68 6.02 -15.97 0.35
CA ARG A 68 4.98 -16.58 1.19
C ARG A 68 5.19 -18.08 1.23
N GLY A 69 5.82 -18.56 2.29
CA GLY A 69 6.28 -19.95 2.36
C GLY A 69 7.29 -20.26 1.25
N ARG A 70 6.96 -21.16 0.33
CA ARG A 70 7.85 -21.55 -0.78
C ARG A 70 7.60 -20.79 -2.08
N GLU A 71 6.66 -19.86 -2.09
CA GLU A 71 6.19 -19.17 -3.30
C GLU A 71 6.58 -17.70 -3.31
N ASP A 72 6.85 -17.17 -4.51
CA ASP A 72 7.16 -15.76 -4.75
C ASP A 72 5.98 -15.10 -5.47
N TYR A 73 5.46 -14.02 -4.89
CA TYR A 73 4.36 -13.22 -5.44
C TYR A 73 4.86 -11.84 -5.86
N PRO A 74 4.35 -11.23 -6.94
CA PRO A 74 4.77 -9.90 -7.34
C PRO A 74 4.24 -8.83 -6.38
N ILE A 75 5.07 -7.86 -6.00
CA ILE A 75 4.70 -6.78 -5.06
C ILE A 75 3.48 -5.99 -5.54
N VAL A 76 3.31 -5.85 -6.86
CA VAL A 76 2.22 -5.07 -7.46
C VAL A 76 0.84 -5.55 -6.99
N GLU A 77 0.64 -6.85 -6.82
CA GLU A 77 -0.64 -7.40 -6.33
C GLU A 77 -0.97 -6.87 -4.93
N ARG A 78 0.04 -6.72 -4.07
CA ARG A 78 -0.15 -6.20 -2.71
C ARG A 78 -0.33 -4.68 -2.68
N ILE A 79 0.24 -3.97 -3.65
CA ILE A 79 0.00 -2.53 -3.83
C ILE A 79 -1.44 -2.27 -4.27
N ASP A 80 -1.98 -3.12 -5.16
CA ASP A 80 -3.33 -2.96 -5.71
C ASP A 80 -4.44 -3.44 -4.77
N TRP A 81 -4.12 -4.36 -3.85
CA TRP A 81 -5.06 -4.99 -2.92
C TRP A 81 -5.98 -4.02 -2.16
N PRO A 82 -5.50 -2.91 -1.57
CA PRO A 82 -6.40 -1.99 -0.86
C PRO A 82 -7.49 -1.39 -1.76
N ALA A 83 -7.14 -1.03 -3.00
CA ALA A 83 -8.11 -0.48 -3.95
C ALA A 83 -9.13 -1.56 -4.37
N LEU A 84 -8.65 -2.77 -4.68
CA LEU A 84 -9.50 -3.91 -4.99
C LEU A 84 -10.44 -4.25 -3.83
N GLY A 85 -9.94 -4.21 -2.58
CA GLY A 85 -10.73 -4.45 -1.38
C GLY A 85 -11.88 -3.45 -1.22
N ILE A 86 -11.61 -2.16 -1.41
CA ILE A 86 -12.66 -1.13 -1.38
C ILE A 86 -13.71 -1.38 -2.48
N CYS A 87 -13.29 -1.72 -3.70
CA CYS A 87 -14.23 -2.04 -4.78
C CYS A 87 -15.12 -3.25 -4.43
N LEU A 88 -14.53 -4.31 -3.87
CA LEU A 88 -15.26 -5.49 -3.43
C LEU A 88 -16.24 -5.17 -2.30
N ASP A 89 -15.85 -4.32 -1.36
CA ASP A 89 -16.71 -3.90 -0.25
C ASP A 89 -17.89 -3.06 -0.73
N VAL A 90 -17.67 -2.18 -1.72
CA VAL A 90 -18.74 -1.41 -2.38
C VAL A 90 -19.71 -2.35 -3.10
N GLU A 91 -19.19 -3.38 -3.79
CA GLU A 91 -20.01 -4.30 -4.57
C GLU A 91 -20.80 -5.29 -3.71
N HIS A 92 -20.21 -5.80 -2.62
CA HIS A 92 -20.75 -6.95 -1.89
C HIS A 92 -21.10 -6.69 -0.43
N ASN A 93 -20.57 -5.64 0.21
CA ASN A 93 -20.63 -5.47 1.67
C ASN A 93 -21.31 -4.16 2.12
N GLU A 94 -22.14 -3.56 1.25
CA GLU A 94 -22.86 -2.30 1.52
C GLU A 94 -21.95 -1.13 1.97
N PHE A 95 -20.66 -1.20 1.63
CA PHE A 95 -19.72 -0.15 2.01
C PHE A 95 -19.94 1.10 1.18
N TRP A 96 -20.22 2.21 1.86
CA TRP A 96 -20.25 3.53 1.25
C TRP A 96 -19.88 4.60 2.27
N MET A 97 -18.82 5.37 1.98
CA MET A 97 -18.41 6.44 2.90
C MET A 97 -19.44 7.57 2.91
N LYS A 98 -19.74 8.11 4.10
CA LYS A 98 -20.71 9.22 4.26
C LYS A 98 -20.32 10.49 3.52
N ASP A 99 -19.02 10.72 3.36
CA ASP A 99 -18.48 11.90 2.68
C ASP A 99 -18.43 11.75 1.15
N TRP A 100 -18.77 10.57 0.61
CA TRP A 100 -18.94 10.38 -0.82
C TRP A 100 -20.30 10.92 -1.29
N ALA A 101 -20.45 11.11 -2.59
CA ALA A 101 -21.75 11.41 -3.19
C ALA A 101 -22.78 10.33 -2.81
N PRO A 102 -24.10 10.60 -2.84
CA PRO A 102 -25.11 9.58 -2.52
C PRO A 102 -24.89 8.30 -3.32
N HIS A 103 -25.03 7.15 -2.65
CA HIS A 103 -24.84 5.85 -3.28
C HIS A 103 -25.69 5.76 -4.57
N PRO A 104 -25.12 5.32 -5.71
CA PRO A 104 -25.79 5.38 -7.02
C PRO A 104 -27.15 4.68 -7.06
N MET A 105 -27.37 3.64 -6.25
CA MET A 105 -28.67 2.95 -6.17
C MET A 105 -29.76 3.76 -5.44
N ILE A 106 -29.39 4.78 -4.66
CA ILE A 106 -30.34 5.74 -4.04
C ILE A 106 -30.67 6.87 -5.04
N PHE A 107 -29.98 6.95 -6.18
CA PHE A 107 -30.32 7.89 -7.26
C PHE A 107 -31.61 7.46 -7.96
N ARG A 108 -32.75 7.76 -7.33
CA ARG A 108 -34.05 7.71 -7.98
C ARG A 108 -34.00 8.73 -9.13
N ARG A 109 -33.87 8.24 -10.37
CA ARG A 109 -33.94 9.07 -11.58
C ARG A 109 -35.12 10.05 -11.42
N PRO A 110 -34.94 11.37 -11.66
CA PRO A 110 -36.09 12.22 -11.84
C PRO A 110 -36.89 11.60 -12.99
N SER A 111 -38.14 11.25 -12.71
CA SER A 111 -39.08 10.78 -13.73
C SER A 111 -38.98 11.77 -14.87
N ARG A 112 -38.51 11.32 -16.05
CA ARG A 112 -38.49 12.15 -17.25
C ARG A 112 -39.89 12.74 -17.38
N SER A 113 -40.06 14.01 -17.05
CA SER A 113 -41.25 14.74 -17.44
C SER A 113 -41.25 14.65 -18.95
N ARG A 114 -42.19 13.90 -19.50
CA ARG A 114 -42.57 14.01 -20.90
C ARG A 114 -43.11 15.42 -21.05
N ASP A 115 -42.21 16.38 -21.25
CA ASP A 115 -42.65 17.66 -21.77
C ASP A 115 -42.86 17.47 -23.26
N ARG A 116 -44.10 17.08 -23.56
CA ARG A 116 -44.69 17.25 -24.87
C ARG A 116 -45.13 18.70 -24.95
N ARG A 117 -44.41 19.52 -25.71
CA ARG A 117 -45.00 20.37 -26.76
C ARG A 117 -43.93 20.99 -27.63
#